data_AF-A0A8J4D070-F1
#
_entry.id   AF-A0A8J4D070-F1
#
_cell.length_a   1.000
_cell.length_b   1.000
_cell.length_c   1.000
_cell.angle_alpha   90.00
_cell.angle_beta   90.00
_cell.angle_gamma   90.00
#
_symmetry.space_group_name_H-M   'P 1'
#
loop_
_entity.id
_entity.type
_entity.pdbx_description
1 polymer ?
#
loop_
_entity_poly.entity_id
_entity_poly.type
_entity_poly.pdbx_seq_one_letter_code
_entity_poly.pdbx_strand_id
1 'polypeptide(L)'
;MSELSTSQQRRGRQRYTARCHVHDICAVLATSILKPRPGGVYNVVDDDSAPRTEVMSYARSLLAGGQGQGSCSNVTSKLISTAQSLPHSLTPAVTATAAAAVLSAREGQSSERIGIDGPGDIHSRSVGSGRGSGPEPLEEKRVRNRLIKSELGLELRYPTYREGVVAIHRGEYWPLTEDDLRMLL
;
A
#
# COMPACT_ATOMS: atom_id res chain seq x y z
N MET A 1 31.14 -3.22 9.73
CA MET A 1 29.66 -3.28 9.81
C MET A 1 29.22 -2.08 10.63
N SER A 2 28.48 -1.13 10.05
CA SER A 2 28.06 0.09 10.78
C SER A 2 27.01 -0.25 11.84
N GLU A 3 27.20 0.21 13.06
CA GLU A 3 26.21 0.08 14.13
C GLU A 3 24.91 0.81 13.76
N LEU A 4 23.78 0.14 13.90
CA LEU A 4 22.46 0.72 13.62
C LEU A 4 22.12 1.79 14.67
N SER A 5 21.51 2.90 14.25
CA SER A 5 21.04 3.93 15.17
C SER A 5 19.89 3.43 16.05
N THR A 6 19.70 4.02 17.23
CA THR A 6 18.61 3.69 18.17
C THR A 6 17.24 3.65 17.50
N SER A 7 16.99 4.58 16.56
CA SER A 7 15.74 4.61 15.79
C SER A 7 15.62 3.45 14.79
N GLN A 8 16.73 3.06 14.14
CA GLN A 8 16.76 1.91 13.23
C GLN A 8 16.56 0.60 14.00
N GLN A 9 17.22 0.45 15.16
CA GLN A 9 17.04 -0.69 16.05
C GLN A 9 15.59 -0.80 16.54
N ARG A 10 14.97 0.33 16.92
CA ARG A 10 13.57 0.36 17.34
C ARG A 10 12.62 -0.09 16.23
N ARG A 11 12.82 0.36 14.99
CA ARG A 11 12.01 -0.07 13.83
C ARG A 11 12.21 -1.54 13.49
N GLY A 12 13.43 -2.06 13.64
CA GLY A 12 13.71 -3.48 13.41
C GLY A 12 12.95 -4.42 14.36
N ARG A 13 12.53 -3.91 15.51
CA ARG A 13 11.77 -4.66 16.54
C ARG A 13 10.25 -4.57 16.38
N GLN A 14 9.74 -3.81 15.40
CA GLN A 14 8.29 -3.69 15.17
C GLN A 14 7.77 -4.85 14.33
N ARG A 15 6.66 -5.46 14.77
CA ARG A 15 5.96 -6.56 14.06
C ARG A 15 5.21 -6.09 12.84
N TYR A 16 4.88 -4.80 12.75
CA TYR A 16 4.14 -4.24 11.61
C TYR A 16 4.81 -2.99 11.06
N THR A 17 4.78 -2.87 9.73
CA THR A 17 5.18 -1.67 9.00
C THR A 17 4.03 -1.20 8.12
N ALA A 18 3.60 0.05 8.33
CA ALA A 18 2.67 0.73 7.44
C ALA A 18 3.37 1.04 6.12
N ARG A 19 2.72 0.67 5.01
CA ARG A 19 3.22 0.84 3.65
C ARG A 19 2.03 0.96 2.70
N CYS A 20 2.27 1.48 1.52
CA CYS A 20 1.28 1.51 0.45
C CYS A 20 2.03 1.65 -0.87
N HIS A 21 1.51 1.06 -1.94
CA HIS A 21 2.08 1.27 -3.27
C HIS A 21 1.82 2.70 -3.73
N VAL A 22 2.78 3.32 -4.43
CA VAL A 22 2.70 4.73 -4.86
C VAL A 22 1.45 4.99 -5.73
N HIS A 23 1.05 4.05 -6.57
CA HIS A 23 -0.18 4.11 -7.35
C HIS A 23 -1.41 4.36 -6.46
N ASP A 24 -1.55 3.61 -5.37
CA ASP A 24 -2.70 3.71 -4.47
C ASP A 24 -2.67 5.00 -3.66
N ILE A 25 -1.47 5.49 -3.30
CA ILE A 25 -1.32 6.81 -2.69
C ILE A 25 -1.85 7.90 -3.63
N CYS A 26 -1.46 7.85 -4.91
CA CYS A 26 -1.92 8.81 -5.91
C CYS A 26 -3.44 8.71 -6.15
N ALA A 27 -4.01 7.49 -6.17
CA ALA A 27 -5.45 7.30 -6.30
C ALA A 27 -6.22 7.92 -5.13
N VAL A 28 -5.72 7.76 -3.89
CA VAL A 28 -6.31 8.40 -2.70
C VAL A 28 -6.22 9.92 -2.79
N LEU A 29 -5.06 10.48 -3.15
CA LEU A 29 -4.88 11.92 -3.28
C LEU A 29 -5.79 12.51 -4.37
N ALA A 30 -5.84 11.91 -5.54
CA ALA A 30 -6.70 12.36 -6.63
C ALA A 30 -8.18 12.33 -6.21
N THR A 31 -8.62 11.25 -5.56
CA THR A 31 -10.02 11.12 -5.14
C THR A 31 -10.36 12.06 -3.98
N SER A 32 -9.42 12.34 -3.06
CA SER A 32 -9.66 13.27 -1.95
C SER A 32 -9.74 14.72 -2.41
N ILE A 33 -9.01 15.10 -3.46
CA ILE A 33 -9.12 16.40 -4.11
C ILE A 33 -10.50 16.56 -4.77
N LEU A 34 -11.01 15.49 -5.41
CA LEU A 34 -12.30 15.52 -6.11
C LEU A 34 -13.51 15.34 -5.18
N LYS A 35 -13.29 14.77 -3.99
CA LYS A 35 -14.29 14.64 -2.93
C LYS A 35 -13.75 15.28 -1.63
N PRO A 36 -13.61 16.62 -1.58
CA PRO A 36 -13.04 17.28 -0.42
C PRO A 36 -13.80 16.96 0.86
N ARG A 37 -13.06 16.62 1.92
CA ARG A 37 -13.57 16.47 3.27
C ARG A 37 -12.77 17.37 4.22
N PRO A 38 -13.21 18.63 4.44
CA PRO A 38 -12.49 19.57 5.31
C PRO A 38 -12.22 18.98 6.69
N GLY A 39 -10.97 19.08 7.17
CA GLY A 39 -10.53 18.49 8.44
C GLY A 39 -10.47 16.95 8.46
N GLY A 40 -10.78 16.29 7.35
CA GLY A 40 -10.74 14.85 7.22
C GLY A 40 -9.32 14.31 7.10
N VAL A 41 -9.04 13.20 7.80
CA VAL A 41 -7.79 12.45 7.68
C VAL A 41 -8.07 11.10 7.06
N TYR A 42 -7.28 10.73 6.06
CA TYR A 42 -7.30 9.41 5.43
C TYR A 42 -5.98 8.70 5.71
N ASN A 43 -6.07 7.48 6.25
CA ASN A 43 -4.92 6.62 6.40
C ASN A 43 -4.68 5.86 5.09
N VAL A 44 -3.51 6.06 4.50
CA VAL A 44 -3.11 5.42 3.25
C VAL A 44 -2.14 4.30 3.56
N VAL A 45 -2.69 3.09 3.70
CA VAL A 45 -1.97 1.88 4.01
C VAL A 45 -2.61 0.71 3.25
N ASP A 46 -1.80 -0.25 2.84
CA ASP A 46 -2.28 -1.51 2.28
C ASP A 46 -3.07 -2.35 3.31
N ASP A 47 -3.65 -3.46 2.86
CA ASP A 47 -4.47 -4.35 3.68
C ASP A 47 -3.67 -5.46 4.37
N ASP A 48 -2.37 -5.55 4.09
CA ASP A 48 -1.51 -6.66 4.52
C ASP A 48 -0.43 -6.23 5.53
N SER A 49 -0.76 -6.42 6.81
CA SER A 49 0.12 -6.11 7.92
C SER A 49 1.24 -7.14 8.05
N ALA A 50 2.47 -6.76 7.71
CA ALA A 50 3.66 -7.63 7.88
C ALA A 50 4.85 -6.92 8.57
N PRO A 51 5.79 -7.67 9.17
CA PRO A 51 7.01 -7.11 9.74
C PRO A 51 7.99 -6.67 8.66
N ARG A 52 8.78 -5.62 8.93
CA ARG A 52 9.77 -5.08 7.98
C ARG A 52 10.75 -6.15 7.49
N THR A 53 11.14 -7.08 8.35
CA THR A 53 12.06 -8.18 8.02
C THR A 53 11.49 -9.09 6.94
N GLU A 54 10.19 -9.39 6.99
CA GLU A 54 9.51 -10.22 6.01
C GLU A 54 9.37 -9.52 4.65
N VAL A 55 9.01 -8.23 4.65
CA VAL A 55 8.95 -7.46 3.40
C VAL A 55 10.29 -7.44 2.69
N MET A 56 11.35 -7.21 3.47
CA MET A 56 12.71 -7.11 2.96
C MET A 56 13.25 -8.48 2.52
N SER A 57 12.89 -9.57 3.21
CA SER A 57 13.25 -10.92 2.77
C SER A 57 12.57 -11.28 1.45
N TYR A 58 11.29 -10.92 1.29
CA TYR A 58 10.56 -11.11 0.04
C TYR A 58 11.13 -10.27 -1.11
N ALA A 59 11.42 -8.99 -0.88
CA ALA A 59 12.07 -8.16 -1.88
C ALA A 59 13.44 -8.73 -2.31
N ARG A 60 14.24 -9.21 -1.35
CA ARG A 60 15.52 -9.88 -1.64
C ARG A 60 15.32 -11.16 -2.45
N SER A 61 14.28 -11.96 -2.18
CA SER A 61 14.04 -13.20 -2.93
C SER A 61 13.72 -12.90 -4.40
N LEU A 62 12.98 -11.82 -4.68
CA LEU A 62 12.70 -11.40 -6.06
C LEU A 62 13.99 -10.98 -6.79
N LEU A 63 14.84 -10.19 -6.14
CA LEU A 63 16.14 -9.78 -6.70
C LEU A 63 17.09 -10.96 -6.95
N ALA A 64 16.94 -12.05 -6.19
CA ALA A 64 17.70 -13.28 -6.37
C ALA A 64 17.12 -14.21 -7.47
N GLY A 65 16.13 -13.76 -8.24
CA GLY A 65 15.49 -14.54 -9.31
C GLY A 65 14.30 -15.40 -8.86
N GLY A 66 13.79 -15.18 -7.64
CA GLY A 66 12.58 -15.84 -7.16
C GLY A 66 11.33 -15.44 -7.95
N GLN A 67 10.45 -16.39 -8.21
CA GLN A 67 9.15 -16.13 -8.83
C GLN A 67 8.23 -15.43 -7.83
N GLY A 68 7.81 -14.20 -8.15
CA GLY A 68 6.93 -13.42 -7.27
C GLY A 68 5.55 -14.05 -7.13
N GLN A 69 5.15 -14.37 -5.89
CA GLN A 69 3.77 -14.70 -5.56
C GLN A 69 2.99 -13.41 -5.30
N GLY A 70 2.32 -12.94 -6.34
CA GLY A 70 1.45 -11.77 -6.29
C GLY A 70 0.75 -11.64 -7.64
N SER A 71 -0.52 -12.02 -7.70
CA SER A 71 -1.37 -11.70 -8.84
C SER A 71 -2.16 -10.47 -8.46
N CYS A 72 -1.83 -9.31 -9.05
CA CYS A 72 -2.79 -8.23 -9.07
C CYS A 72 -4.03 -8.76 -9.80
N SER A 73 -5.21 -8.68 -9.18
CA SER A 73 -6.43 -9.05 -9.88
C SER A 73 -6.56 -8.12 -11.10
N ASN A 74 -6.67 -8.70 -12.29
CA ASN A 74 -6.55 -8.01 -13.58
C ASN A 74 -7.78 -7.12 -13.91
N VAL A 75 -8.17 -6.20 -13.02
CA VAL A 75 -9.23 -5.23 -13.35
C VAL A 75 -8.68 -4.03 -14.13
N THR A 76 -7.37 -3.94 -14.39
CA THR A 76 -6.80 -2.73 -15.03
C THR A 76 -5.67 -3.00 -16.03
N SER A 77 -5.82 -4.01 -16.89
CA SER A 77 -4.95 -4.17 -18.07
C SER A 77 -5.27 -3.18 -19.20
N LYS A 78 -6.33 -2.36 -19.09
CA LYS A 78 -6.74 -1.39 -20.13
C LYS A 78 -6.16 0.03 -20.00
N LEU A 79 -5.55 0.42 -18.88
CA LEU A 79 -5.12 1.82 -18.67
C LEU A 79 -3.65 2.11 -19.04
N ILE A 80 -2.78 1.09 -19.03
CA ILE A 80 -1.33 1.29 -19.24
C ILE A 80 -1.00 1.63 -20.71
N SER A 81 -1.72 1.07 -21.70
CA SER A 81 -1.49 1.41 -23.11
C SER A 81 -1.96 2.83 -23.48
N THR A 82 -2.90 3.42 -22.73
CA THR A 82 -3.43 4.75 -23.03
C THR A 82 -2.58 5.86 -22.38
N ALA A 83 -2.04 5.60 -21.17
CA ALA A 83 -1.17 6.56 -20.47
C ALA A 83 0.20 6.77 -21.15
N GLN A 84 0.71 5.77 -21.88
CA GLN A 84 1.99 5.82 -22.59
C GLN A 84 1.97 6.72 -23.86
N SER A 85 0.83 7.30 -24.23
CA SER A 85 0.69 8.14 -25.44
C SER A 85 0.46 9.63 -25.17
N LEU A 86 0.53 10.09 -23.92
CA LEU A 86 0.17 11.47 -23.57
C LEU A 86 1.40 12.39 -23.47
N PRO A 87 1.43 13.54 -24.18
CA PRO A 87 2.57 14.46 -24.17
C PRO A 87 2.71 15.17 -22.81
N HIS A 88 3.97 15.37 -22.40
CA HIS A 88 4.43 15.81 -21.07
C HIS A 88 4.09 17.27 -20.65
N SER A 89 3.06 17.90 -21.21
CA SER A 89 2.64 19.24 -20.75
C SER A 89 1.39 19.14 -19.88
N LEU A 90 1.61 19.23 -18.57
CA LEU A 90 0.58 19.29 -17.54
C LEU A 90 -0.45 20.38 -17.86
N THR A 91 -1.70 19.99 -18.12
CA THR A 91 -2.85 20.89 -18.04
C THR A 91 -3.88 20.33 -17.05
N PRO A 92 -4.53 21.19 -16.23
CA PRO A 92 -5.46 20.77 -15.17
C PRO A 92 -6.72 20.05 -15.69
N ALA A 93 -6.94 19.98 -17.00
CA ALA A 93 -8.03 19.23 -17.62
C ALA A 93 -7.78 17.70 -17.66
N VAL A 94 -6.52 17.25 -17.67
CA VAL A 94 -6.16 15.82 -17.78
C VAL A 94 -6.36 15.09 -16.44
N THR A 95 -6.24 15.79 -15.32
CA THR A 95 -6.52 15.24 -13.98
C THR A 95 -7.98 14.79 -13.84
N ALA A 96 -8.91 15.49 -14.50
CA ALA A 96 -10.33 15.12 -14.51
C ALA A 96 -10.58 13.83 -15.33
N THR A 97 -9.80 13.57 -16.38
CA THR A 97 -9.99 12.41 -17.27
C THR A 97 -9.35 11.15 -16.69
N ALA A 98 -8.19 11.25 -16.05
CA ALA A 98 -7.60 10.14 -15.28
C ALA A 98 -8.49 9.75 -14.09
N ALA A 99 -9.09 10.73 -13.41
CA ALA A 99 -10.07 10.47 -12.37
C ALA A 99 -11.40 9.90 -12.90
N ALA A 100 -11.83 10.30 -14.10
CA ALA A 100 -13.00 9.71 -14.75
C ALA A 100 -12.78 8.24 -15.13
N ALA A 101 -11.56 7.85 -15.54
CA ALA A 101 -11.21 6.46 -15.82
C ALA A 101 -11.24 5.55 -14.57
N VAL A 102 -10.97 6.10 -13.39
CA VAL A 102 -11.13 5.39 -12.10
C VAL A 102 -12.62 5.21 -11.75
N LEU A 103 -13.51 6.07 -12.27
CA LEU A 103 -14.96 6.04 -11.98
C LEU A 103 -15.79 5.21 -12.97
N SER A 104 -15.32 4.99 -14.21
CA SER A 104 -16.06 4.27 -15.26
C SER A 104 -15.88 2.74 -15.25
N ALA A 105 -15.07 2.17 -14.36
CA ALA A 105 -14.98 0.72 -14.13
C ALA A 105 -16.13 0.17 -13.24
N ARG A 106 -17.27 0.86 -13.22
CA ARG A 106 -18.48 0.48 -12.48
C ARG A 106 -19.51 -0.08 -13.44
N GLU A 107 -19.37 -1.36 -13.80
CA GLU A 107 -20.52 -2.18 -14.21
C GLU A 107 -20.17 -3.66 -14.14
N GLY A 108 -20.71 -4.31 -13.11
CA GLY A 108 -20.91 -5.76 -13.04
C GLY A 108 -19.68 -6.61 -12.79
N GLN A 109 -19.45 -6.97 -11.52
CA GLN A 109 -19.46 -8.38 -11.10
C GLN A 109 -19.32 -8.50 -9.58
N SER A 110 -20.37 -9.07 -9.00
CA SER A 110 -20.45 -9.55 -7.63
C SER A 110 -19.36 -10.60 -7.40
N SER A 111 -18.31 -10.25 -6.67
CA SER A 111 -17.34 -11.22 -6.17
C SER A 111 -17.74 -11.62 -4.75
N GLU A 112 -18.19 -12.86 -4.61
CA GLU A 112 -18.33 -13.53 -3.32
C GLU A 112 -17.06 -13.35 -2.51
N ARG A 113 -17.22 -12.77 -1.32
CA ARG A 113 -16.17 -12.67 -0.32
C ARG A 113 -15.88 -14.08 0.18
N ILE A 114 -14.85 -14.73 -0.36
CA ILE A 114 -14.21 -15.86 0.32
C ILE A 114 -13.62 -15.28 1.61
N GLY A 115 -14.28 -15.57 2.73
CA GLY A 115 -13.83 -15.17 4.05
C GLY A 115 -12.48 -15.80 4.34
N ILE A 116 -11.42 -15.02 4.16
CA ILE A 116 -10.19 -15.26 4.90
C ILE A 116 -10.49 -14.80 6.32
N ASP A 117 -10.75 -15.76 7.21
CA ASP A 117 -10.74 -15.50 8.65
C ASP A 117 -9.38 -14.89 8.99
N GLY A 118 -9.39 -13.57 9.21
CA GLY A 118 -8.24 -12.86 9.73
C GLY A 118 -7.88 -13.45 11.09
N PRO A 119 -6.59 -13.51 11.47
CA PRO A 119 -6.20 -14.00 12.78
C PRO A 119 -6.94 -13.17 13.84
N GLY A 120 -7.76 -13.86 14.63
CA GLY A 120 -8.82 -13.28 15.44
C GLY A 120 -8.40 -12.10 16.31
N ASP A 121 -9.36 -11.20 16.52
CA ASP A 121 -9.26 -10.10 17.47
C ASP A 121 -9.01 -10.62 18.88
N ILE A 122 -7.74 -10.69 19.28
CA ILE A 122 -7.37 -10.92 20.67
C ILE A 122 -7.71 -9.64 21.43
N HIS A 123 -8.89 -9.64 22.06
CA HIS A 123 -9.21 -8.66 23.09
C HIS A 123 -8.12 -8.71 24.16
N SER A 124 -7.37 -7.63 24.32
CA SER A 124 -6.47 -7.44 25.45
C SER A 124 -7.30 -7.33 26.74
N ARG A 125 -7.61 -8.46 27.38
CA ARG A 125 -8.01 -8.46 28.79
C ARG A 125 -6.76 -8.22 29.61
N SER A 126 -6.70 -7.05 30.27
CA SER A 126 -5.74 -6.80 31.33
C SER A 126 -6.09 -7.67 32.53
N VAL A 127 -5.28 -8.70 32.83
CA VAL A 127 -5.34 -9.37 34.13
C VAL A 127 -3.92 -9.75 34.57
N GLY A 128 -3.53 -9.25 35.75
CA GLY A 128 -2.71 -9.99 36.71
C GLY A 128 -1.18 -10.02 36.54
N SER A 129 -0.52 -9.04 37.16
CA SER A 129 0.71 -9.14 37.96
C SER A 129 1.57 -10.42 37.81
N GLY A 130 2.66 -10.31 37.05
CA GLY A 130 3.77 -11.26 37.05
C GLY A 130 5.05 -10.54 36.63
N ARG A 131 6.02 -10.42 37.55
CA ARG A 131 7.34 -9.83 37.30
C ARG A 131 8.12 -10.70 36.32
N GLY A 132 8.09 -10.36 35.04
CA GLY A 132 9.02 -10.87 34.03
C GLY A 132 9.98 -9.76 33.63
N SER A 133 11.27 -9.92 33.92
CA SER A 133 12.36 -9.05 33.46
C SER A 133 12.66 -9.27 31.97
N GLY A 134 11.62 -9.22 31.13
CA GLY A 134 11.75 -9.21 29.69
C GLY A 134 11.71 -7.76 29.17
N PRO A 135 12.28 -7.47 27.99
CA PRO A 135 12.07 -6.17 27.38
C PRO A 135 10.57 -5.97 27.13
N GLU A 136 10.00 -4.92 27.72
CA GLU A 136 8.61 -4.50 27.50
C GLU A 136 8.29 -4.51 25.98
N PRO A 137 7.15 -5.10 25.57
CA PRO A 137 6.72 -5.04 24.17
C PRO A 137 6.64 -3.59 23.73
N LEU A 138 7.29 -3.26 22.60
CA LEU A 138 7.17 -1.93 22.03
C LEU A 138 5.71 -1.71 21.61
N GLU A 139 5.14 -0.57 21.98
CA GLU A 139 3.81 -0.18 21.52
C GLU A 139 3.82 -0.05 19.99
N GLU A 140 2.92 -0.80 19.33
CA GLU A 140 2.79 -0.83 17.88
C GLU A 140 1.53 -0.09 17.45
N LYS A 141 1.70 0.99 16.69
CA LYS A 141 0.58 1.73 16.13
C LYS A 141 -0.02 0.95 14.96
N ARG A 142 -1.20 0.36 15.17
CA ARG A 142 -2.00 -0.26 14.10
C ARG A 142 -2.90 0.79 13.46
N VAL A 143 -2.91 0.81 12.13
CA VAL A 143 -3.65 1.80 11.34
C VAL A 143 -4.65 1.06 10.45
N ARG A 144 -5.87 1.58 10.33
CA ARG A 144 -6.93 1.06 9.44
C ARG A 144 -7.20 2.04 8.32
N ASN A 145 -7.45 1.54 7.11
CA ASN A 145 -7.74 2.31 5.89
C ASN A 145 -9.25 2.39 5.55
N ARG A 146 -10.14 2.18 6.53
CA ARG A 146 -11.60 2.08 6.27
C ARG A 146 -12.16 3.28 5.50
N LEU A 147 -11.72 4.50 5.82
CA LEU A 147 -12.29 5.72 5.24
C LEU A 147 -11.97 5.90 3.75
N ILE A 148 -10.80 5.45 3.28
CA ILE A 148 -10.52 5.49 1.83
C ILE A 148 -11.43 4.53 1.05
N LYS A 149 -11.86 3.43 1.68
CA LYS A 149 -12.79 2.48 1.06
C LYS A 149 -14.23 2.99 1.12
N SER A 150 -14.68 3.42 2.29
CA SER A 150 -16.09 3.79 2.49
C SER A 150 -16.46 5.18 1.97
N GLU A 151 -15.58 6.17 2.13
CA GLU A 151 -15.90 7.57 1.77
C GLU A 151 -15.39 7.93 0.37
N LEU A 152 -14.16 7.51 0.03
CA LEU A 152 -13.62 7.76 -1.31
C LEU A 152 -14.11 6.74 -2.34
N GLY A 153 -14.52 5.54 -1.89
CA GLY A 153 -14.99 4.46 -2.75
C GLY A 153 -13.86 3.74 -3.47
N LEU A 154 -12.66 3.74 -2.88
CA LEU A 154 -11.46 3.15 -3.48
C LEU A 154 -11.31 1.68 -3.10
N GLU A 155 -10.97 0.88 -4.10
CA GLU A 155 -10.37 -0.44 -3.94
C GLU A 155 -8.88 -0.31 -4.27
N LEU A 156 -8.02 -0.82 -3.39
CA LEU A 156 -6.58 -0.75 -3.59
C LEU A 156 -6.18 -1.65 -4.75
N ARG A 157 -5.38 -1.13 -5.67
CA ARG A 157 -4.83 -1.92 -6.78
C ARG A 157 -3.77 -2.90 -6.28
N TYR A 158 -3.02 -2.52 -5.24
CA TYR A 158 -2.02 -3.36 -4.60
C TYR A 158 -2.39 -3.51 -3.10
N PRO A 159 -3.43 -4.30 -2.78
CA PRO A 159 -3.91 -4.48 -1.41
C PRO A 159 -2.90 -5.19 -0.52
N THR A 160 -1.94 -5.92 -1.09
CA THR A 160 -0.89 -6.61 -0.33
C THR A 160 0.49 -6.09 -0.67
N TYR A 161 1.41 -6.18 0.29
CA TYR A 161 2.80 -5.82 0.04
C TYR A 161 3.44 -6.72 -1.02
N ARG A 162 3.00 -7.97 -1.12
CA ARG A 162 3.55 -8.91 -2.10
C ARG A 162 3.26 -8.44 -3.50
N GLU A 163 2.02 -8.02 -3.76
CA GLU A 163 1.63 -7.44 -5.05
C GLU A 163 2.38 -6.14 -5.33
N GLY A 164 2.44 -5.22 -4.35
CA GLY A 164 3.15 -3.95 -4.54
C GLY A 164 4.65 -4.12 -4.79
N VAL A 165 5.33 -5.02 -4.06
CA VAL A 165 6.76 -5.28 -4.23
C VAL A 165 7.04 -6.00 -5.55
N VAL A 166 6.16 -6.93 -5.98
CA VAL A 166 6.27 -7.56 -7.31
C VAL A 166 6.08 -6.54 -8.43
N ALA A 167 5.13 -5.62 -8.29
CA ALA A 167 4.89 -4.55 -9.25
C ALA A 167 6.14 -3.68 -9.41
N ILE A 168 6.72 -3.23 -8.30
CA ILE A 168 7.98 -2.47 -8.29
C ILE A 168 9.11 -3.26 -8.96
N HIS A 169 9.25 -4.55 -8.66
CA HIS A 169 10.27 -5.40 -9.26
C HIS A 169 10.10 -5.56 -10.79
N ARG A 170 8.86 -5.51 -11.28
CA ARG A 170 8.51 -5.53 -12.72
C ARG A 170 8.62 -4.17 -13.41
N GLY A 171 8.96 -3.11 -12.67
CA GLY A 171 9.06 -1.76 -13.19
C GLY A 171 7.73 -0.98 -13.20
N GLU A 172 6.73 -1.41 -12.42
CA GLU A 172 5.49 -0.66 -12.24
C GLU A 172 5.66 0.36 -11.10
N TYR A 173 6.12 1.57 -11.43
CA TYR A 173 6.35 2.66 -10.47
C TYR A 173 5.48 3.92 -10.71
N TRP A 174 4.46 3.82 -11.57
CA TRP A 174 3.54 4.92 -11.88
C TRP A 174 3.02 5.64 -10.60
N PRO A 175 3.03 6.99 -10.55
CA PRO A 175 3.25 7.93 -11.66
C PRO A 175 4.70 8.32 -11.93
N LEU A 176 5.65 7.70 -11.25
CA LEU A 176 7.05 7.94 -11.53
C LEU A 176 7.44 7.28 -12.85
N THR A 177 8.36 7.91 -13.56
CA THR A 177 9.06 7.35 -14.73
C THR A 177 10.43 6.82 -14.32
N GLU A 178 11.10 6.08 -15.19
CA GLU A 178 12.50 5.70 -14.95
C GLU A 178 13.40 6.93 -14.77
N ASP A 179 13.16 7.99 -15.53
CA ASP A 179 13.94 9.22 -15.44
C ASP A 179 13.70 9.94 -14.11
N ASP A 180 12.47 9.95 -13.60
CA ASP A 180 12.16 10.44 -12.25
C ASP A 180 12.95 9.69 -11.18
N LEU A 181 13.08 8.37 -11.33
CA LEU A 181 13.84 7.53 -10.40
C LEU A 181 15.35 7.75 -10.52
N ARG A 182 15.86 7.94 -11.76
CA ARG A 182 17.28 8.26 -12.01
C ARG A 182 17.69 9.58 -11.39
N MET A 183 16.80 10.56 -11.30
CA MET A 183 17.08 11.85 -10.65
C MET A 183 17.25 11.76 -9.12
N LEU A 184 16.88 10.64 -8.49
CA LEU A 184 16.91 10.47 -7.04
C LEU A 184 18.14 9.70 -6.51
N LEU A 185 18.99 9.17 -7.40
CA LEU A 185 20.15 8.33 -7.10
C LEU A 185 21.46 9.04 -7.44
#